data_AF-Q3IZW6-F1
#
_entry.id   AF-Q3IZW6-F1
#
_cell.length_a   1.000
_cell.length_b   1.000
_cell.length_c   1.000
_cell.angle_alpha   90.00
_cell.angle_beta   90.00
_cell.angle_gamma   90.00
#
_symmetry.space_group_name_H-M   'P 1'
#
loop_
_entity.id
_entity.type
_entity.pdbx_description
1 polymer ?
#
loop_
_entity_poly.entity_id
_entity_poly.type
_entity_poly.pdbx_seq_one_letter_code
_entity_poly.pdbx_strand_id
1 'polypeptide(L)' 'MAETNKGTGPMADHSHPAHGHVAGSMDITQQEKTFAGFVRMVTWAAVVIVAALIFLALANA' A
#
# COMPACT_ATOMS: atom_id res chain seq x y z
N MET A 1 -34.18 -7.81 -44.57
CA MET A 1 -33.54 -6.50 -44.31
C MET A 1 -33.04 -6.52 -42.87
N ALA A 2 -31.75 -6.71 -42.66
CA ALA A 2 -31.12 -6.58 -41.34
C ALA A 2 -29.71 -6.00 -41.60
N GLU A 3 -29.62 -4.68 -41.49
CA GLU A 3 -28.39 -3.94 -41.69
C GLU A 3 -27.46 -4.17 -40.49
N THR A 4 -26.33 -4.82 -40.74
CA THR A 4 -25.25 -4.91 -39.76
C THR A 4 -24.57 -3.55 -39.68
N ASN A 5 -24.96 -2.74 -38.69
CA ASN A 5 -24.26 -1.52 -38.34
C ASN A 5 -22.86 -1.89 -37.79
N LYS A 6 -21.86 -1.95 -38.68
CA LYS A 6 -20.46 -2.10 -38.30
C LYS A 6 -19.86 -0.70 -38.28
N GLY A 7 -19.72 -0.13 -37.09
CA GLY A 7 -19.12 1.19 -36.88
C GLY A 7 -17.74 1.26 -37.53
N THR A 8 -17.58 2.15 -38.51
CA THR A 8 -16.36 2.36 -39.32
C THR A 8 -15.43 3.40 -38.70
N GLY A 9 -15.18 3.32 -37.39
CA GLY A 9 -14.12 4.09 -36.75
C GLY A 9 -12.83 3.26 -36.68
N PRO A 10 -11.63 3.83 -36.86
CA PRO A 10 -10.39 3.13 -36.54
C PRO A 10 -10.44 2.75 -35.07
N MET A 11 -10.63 1.46 -34.79
CA MET A 11 -10.49 0.89 -33.46
C MET A 11 -9.05 1.18 -33.04
N ALA A 12 -8.84 2.18 -32.18
CA ALA A 12 -7.55 2.39 -31.54
C ALA A 12 -7.20 1.06 -30.87
N ASP A 13 -6.15 0.40 -31.33
CA ASP A 13 -5.76 -0.88 -30.78
C ASP A 13 -5.17 -0.59 -29.39
N HIS A 14 -5.90 -0.95 -28.35
CA HIS A 14 -5.42 -0.83 -26.97
C HIS A 14 -4.42 -1.95 -26.64
N SER A 15 -3.58 -2.30 -27.62
CA SER A 15 -2.54 -3.31 -27.55
C SER A 15 -1.43 -2.78 -26.63
N HIS A 16 -1.64 -2.83 -25.32
CA HIS A 16 -0.53 -2.63 -24.38
C HIS A 16 0.54 -3.67 -24.70
N PRO A 17 1.78 -3.27 -25.04
CA PRO A 17 2.86 -4.24 -25.21
C PRO A 17 2.96 -5.05 -23.93
N ALA A 18 3.09 -6.38 -24.05
CA ALA A 18 3.41 -7.23 -22.92
C ALA A 18 4.82 -6.87 -22.43
N HIS A 19 4.93 -5.82 -21.63
CA HIS A 19 6.16 -5.45 -20.95
C HIS A 19 6.50 -6.61 -20.00
N GLY A 20 7.59 -7.32 -20.27
CA GLY A 20 8.03 -8.45 -19.45
C GLY A 20 8.38 -7.97 -18.05
N HIS A 21 7.48 -8.15 -17.09
CA HIS A 21 7.72 -7.83 -15.69
C HIS A 21 8.33 -9.04 -14.98
N VAL A 22 9.48 -8.86 -14.32
CA VAL A 22 10.09 -9.89 -13.47
C VAL A 22 9.50 -9.76 -12.07
N ALA A 23 8.75 -10.77 -11.64
CA ALA A 23 8.17 -10.78 -10.29
C ALA A 23 9.29 -10.71 -9.24
N GLY A 24 9.12 -9.84 -8.24
CA GLY A 24 10.09 -9.67 -7.14
C GLY A 24 11.32 -8.83 -7.47
N SER A 25 11.47 -8.32 -8.70
CA SER A 25 12.58 -7.41 -9.05
C SER A 25 12.27 -5.92 -8.78
N MET A 26 11.14 -5.62 -8.14
CA MET A 26 10.75 -4.26 -7.78
C MET A 26 11.65 -3.74 -6.64
N ASP A 27 12.11 -2.50 -6.73
CA ASP A 27 12.79 -1.83 -5.63
C ASP A 27 11.81 -1.60 -4.47
N ILE A 28 12.16 -2.15 -3.30
CA ILE A 28 11.36 -2.10 -2.06
C ILE A 28 11.96 -1.20 -0.98
N THR A 29 12.97 -0.39 -1.30
CA THR A 29 13.71 0.44 -0.32
C THR A 29 12.79 1.34 0.51
N GLN A 30 11.73 1.88 -0.10
CA GLN A 30 10.78 2.75 0.61
C GLN A 30 9.89 1.99 1.58
N GLN A 31 9.49 0.77 1.21
CA GLN A 31 8.64 -0.12 2.00
C GLN A 31 9.40 -0.60 3.23
N GLU A 32 10.66 -1.00 3.06
CA GLU A 32 11.54 -1.38 4.18
C GLU A 32 11.77 -0.21 5.15
N LYS A 33 12.05 0.99 4.62
CA LYS A 33 12.20 2.20 5.44
C LYS A 33 10.91 2.53 6.21
N THR A 34 9.77 2.38 5.56
CA THR A 34 8.45 2.62 6.17
C THR A 34 8.18 1.61 7.28
N PHE A 35 8.49 0.33 7.05
CA PHE A 35 8.34 -0.72 8.06
C PHE A 35 9.26 -0.46 9.27
N ALA A 36 10.52 -0.09 9.05
CA ALA A 36 11.41 0.29 10.15
C ALA A 36 10.88 1.49 10.96
N GLY A 37 10.27 2.47 10.28
CA GLY A 37 9.57 3.59 10.93
C GLY A 37 8.35 3.13 11.73
N PHE A 38 7.52 2.26 11.16
CA PHE A 38 6.35 1.69 11.81
C PHE A 38 6.70 0.93 13.09
N VAL A 39 7.72 0.06 13.06
CA VAL A 39 8.15 -0.70 14.25
C VAL A 39 8.58 0.25 15.37
N ARG A 40 9.35 1.29 15.04
CA ARG A 40 9.76 2.31 16.02
C ARG A 40 8.55 3.05 16.60
N MET A 41 7.62 3.47 15.76
CA MET A 41 6.40 4.16 16.17
C MET A 41 5.58 3.30 17.15
N VAL A 42 5.32 2.04 16.80
CA VAL A 42 4.52 1.13 17.64
C VAL A 42 5.23 0.83 18.96
N THR A 43 6.56 0.67 18.95
CA THR A 43 7.34 0.48 20.16
C THR A 43 7.17 1.65 21.13
N TRP A 44 7.33 2.88 20.63
CA TRP A 44 7.12 4.08 21.45
C TRP A 44 5.68 4.22 21.92
N ALA A 45 4.70 3.94 21.07
CA ALA A 45 3.29 3.96 21.46
C ALA A 45 3.00 2.98 22.60
N ALA A 46 3.52 1.75 22.51
CA ALA A 46 3.37 0.74 23.56
C ALA A 46 4.00 1.20 24.89
N VAL A 47 5.23 1.76 24.84
CA VAL A 47 5.91 2.30 26.03
C VAL A 47 5.11 3.44 26.67
N VAL A 48 4.59 4.38 25.86
CA VAL A 48 3.77 5.49 26.36
C VAL A 48 2.48 4.99 27.00
N ILE A 49 1.80 4.01 26.40
CA ILE A 49 0.59 3.41 26.97
C ILE A 49 0.90 2.76 28.33
N VAL A 50 1.97 1.95 28.41
CA VAL A 50 2.37 1.31 29.67
C VAL A 50 2.72 2.34 30.74
N ALA A 51 3.49 3.38 30.38
CA ALA A 51 3.84 4.46 31.30
C ALA A 51 2.60 5.21 31.79
N ALA A 52 1.64 5.50 30.91
CA ALA A 52 0.38 6.15 31.27
C ALA A 52 -0.46 5.27 32.20
N LEU A 53 -0.54 3.96 31.97
CA LEU A 53 -1.25 3.02 32.85
C LEU A 53 -0.61 2.93 34.23
N ILE A 54 0.73 2.87 34.31
CA ILE A 54 1.45 2.92 35.60
C ILE A 54 1.18 4.25 36.31
N PHE A 55 1.26 5.37 35.60
CA PHE A 55 0.97 6.68 36.17
C PHE A 55 -0.47 6.76 36.71
N LEU A 56 -1.46 6.30 35.93
CA LEU A 56 -2.86 6.27 36.36
C LEU A 56 -3.03 5.40 37.61
N ALA A 57 -2.38 4.23 37.64
CA ALA A 57 -2.41 3.35 38.80
C ALA A 57 -1.78 4.01 40.04
N LEU A 58 -0.70 4.78 39.91
CA LEU A 58 -0.07 5.44 41.06
C LEU A 58 -0.81 6.72 41.51
N ALA A 59 -1.35 7.48 40.56
CA ALA A 59 -2.02 8.75 40.82
C ALA A 59 -3.47 8.59 41.29
N ASN A 60 -4.12 7.47 40.93
CA ASN A 60 -5.52 7.16 41.23
C ASN A 60 -5.68 5.73 41.80
N ALA A 61 -4.66 5.22 42.51
CA ALA A 61 -4.78 4.03 43.36
C ALA A 61 -5.68 4.30 44.57
#